data_AF-A0A3P1YCV3-F1
#
_entry.id   AF-A0A3P1YCV3-F1
#
_cell.length_a   1.000
_cell.length_b   1.000
_cell.length_c   1.000
_cell.angle_alpha   90.00
_cell.angle_beta   90.00
_cell.angle_gamma   90.00
#
_symmetry.space_group_name_H-M   'P 1'
#
loop_
_entity.id
_entity.type
_entity.pdbx_description
1 polymer ?
#
loop_
_entity_poly.entity_id
_entity_poly.type
_entity_poly.pdbx_seq_one_letter_code
_entity_poly.pdbx_strand_id
1 'polypeptide(L)'
;MGSPSLYSARKTTLALAVALSFAWQAPVFAHGGEAHMVPMDKTLKEFGADVQWDDYAQLFTLIKDGAYVKVKPGAQTAIVNGQPLALQVPVVMKDNKAWVSDTFINDVFQSGLDQTFQVEKRPHPLNALTADEIKQAVEIVKASADFKPNTRFTEISLLPPDKEAVWAFALENKPVDQPRKADVIMLDGKHIIEAVVDLQNNKLLSWQPIKDAHGMV
;
A
#
# COMPACT_ATOMS: atom_id res chain seq x y z
N MET A 1 0.78 63.50 -69.66
CA MET A 1 -0.10 64.43 -68.90
C MET A 1 -0.59 63.66 -67.68
N GLY A 2 -0.24 63.92 -66.43
CA GLY A 2 0.37 65.10 -65.81
C GLY A 2 -0.44 65.46 -64.56
N SER A 3 -0.08 64.85 -63.41
CA SER A 3 -0.22 65.35 -62.02
C SER A 3 -1.63 65.48 -61.38
N PRO A 4 -1.74 65.64 -60.04
CA PRO A 4 -1.07 64.91 -58.92
C PRO A 4 -2.06 64.53 -57.76
N SER A 5 -1.70 63.59 -56.87
CA SER A 5 -1.38 63.78 -55.41
C SER A 5 -2.47 64.43 -54.52
N LEU A 6 -2.83 63.95 -53.33
CA LEU A 6 -2.00 63.90 -52.11
C LEU A 6 -2.67 63.07 -51.01
N TYR A 7 -1.80 62.46 -50.20
CA TYR A 7 -2.04 61.87 -48.88
C TYR A 7 -2.81 62.80 -47.92
N SER A 8 -3.69 62.22 -47.10
CA SER A 8 -4.14 62.82 -45.84
C SER A 8 -3.87 61.87 -44.68
N ALA A 9 -2.91 62.23 -43.85
CA ALA A 9 -2.60 61.60 -42.59
C ALA A 9 -3.66 61.97 -41.53
N ARG A 10 -4.29 60.97 -40.90
CA ARG A 10 -4.86 61.14 -39.56
C ARG A 10 -4.12 60.24 -38.59
N LYS A 11 -3.43 60.90 -37.67
CA LYS A 11 -2.80 60.35 -36.49
C LYS A 11 -3.91 59.98 -35.50
N THR A 12 -3.93 58.73 -35.06
CA THR A 12 -4.54 58.34 -33.79
C THR A 12 -3.54 57.46 -33.06
N THR A 13 -2.77 58.11 -32.19
CA THR A 13 -2.07 57.50 -31.08
C THR A 13 -3.07 57.00 -30.04
N LEU A 14 -2.99 55.75 -29.62
CA LEU A 14 -3.32 55.24 -28.27
C LEU A 14 -2.93 53.75 -28.26
N ALA A 15 -1.78 53.37 -27.70
CA ALA A 15 -1.49 53.11 -26.29
C ALA A 15 -1.21 51.61 -26.13
N LEU A 16 0.06 51.33 -25.84
CA LEU A 16 0.61 50.04 -25.43
C LEU A 16 0.02 49.67 -24.06
N ALA A 17 -0.56 48.48 -23.94
CA ALA A 17 -0.71 47.80 -22.66
C ALA A 17 -0.29 46.34 -22.84
N VAL A 18 0.99 46.09 -22.62
CA VAL A 18 1.51 44.76 -22.34
C VAL A 18 1.03 44.41 -20.93
N ALA A 19 0.01 43.55 -20.82
CA ALA A 19 -0.38 42.98 -19.55
C ALA A 19 0.62 41.87 -19.19
N LEU A 20 1.57 42.22 -18.31
CA LEU A 20 2.43 41.27 -17.62
C LEU A 20 1.59 40.33 -16.74
N SER A 21 1.75 39.04 -16.99
CA SER A 21 1.89 37.96 -16.00
C SER A 21 1.17 38.12 -14.65
N PHE A 22 0.02 37.48 -14.53
CA PHE A 22 -0.33 36.70 -13.34
C PHE A 22 -0.93 35.38 -13.83
N ALA A 23 -0.10 34.34 -13.93
CA ALA A 23 -0.61 32.99 -13.86
C ALA A 23 -1.22 32.86 -12.45
N TRP A 24 -2.52 33.10 -12.34
CA TRP A 24 -3.27 32.77 -11.15
C TRP A 24 -3.06 31.28 -10.89
N GLN A 25 -2.37 30.97 -9.79
CA GLN A 25 -2.47 29.66 -9.18
C GLN A 25 -3.93 29.51 -8.79
N ALA A 26 -4.73 28.90 -9.66
CA ALA A 26 -6.08 28.52 -9.29
C ALA A 26 -5.97 27.59 -8.07
N PRO A 27 -6.69 27.87 -6.97
CA PRO A 27 -6.76 26.94 -5.87
C PRO A 27 -7.22 25.59 -6.43
N VAL A 28 -6.40 24.56 -6.24
CA VAL A 28 -6.77 23.20 -6.64
C VAL A 28 -7.68 22.69 -5.53
N PHE A 29 -8.91 22.35 -5.86
CA PHE A 29 -9.88 21.91 -4.87
C PHE A 29 -9.96 20.38 -4.81
N ALA A 30 -9.88 19.83 -3.61
CA ALA A 30 -10.28 18.46 -3.31
C ALA A 30 -11.43 18.52 -2.30
N HIS A 31 -12.54 17.82 -2.58
CA HIS A 31 -13.68 17.69 -1.64
C HIS A 31 -14.19 19.02 -1.03
N GLY A 32 -14.19 20.11 -1.79
CA GLY A 32 -14.76 21.40 -1.36
C GLY A 32 -13.82 22.35 -0.60
N GLY A 33 -12.53 22.02 -0.46
CA GLY A 33 -11.49 22.89 0.09
C GLY A 33 -10.20 22.87 -0.74
N GLU A 34 -9.27 23.80 -0.49
CA GLU A 34 -7.93 23.77 -1.12
C GLU A 34 -7.24 22.44 -0.81
N ALA A 35 -6.75 21.77 -1.85
CA ALA A 35 -6.01 20.53 -1.74
C ALA A 35 -4.68 20.78 -1.03
N HIS A 36 -4.42 20.02 0.02
CA HIS A 36 -3.14 20.03 0.69
C HIS A 36 -2.12 19.26 -0.17
N MET A 37 -1.02 19.93 -0.51
CA MET A 37 -0.04 19.45 -1.48
C MET A 37 1.26 19.01 -0.79
N VAL A 38 1.81 17.88 -1.22
CA VAL A 38 3.08 17.33 -0.72
C VAL A 38 4.10 17.13 -1.85
N PRO A 39 5.42 17.19 -1.57
CA PRO A 39 6.45 16.96 -2.58
C PRO A 39 6.45 15.50 -3.08
N MET A 40 6.14 15.32 -4.36
CA MET A 40 5.89 14.00 -4.97
C MET A 40 7.07 13.04 -4.81
N ASP A 41 8.29 13.46 -5.16
CA ASP A 41 9.48 12.60 -5.09
C ASP A 41 9.75 12.07 -3.68
N LYS A 42 9.58 12.95 -2.67
CA LYS A 42 9.81 12.57 -1.27
C LYS A 42 8.76 11.55 -0.81
N THR A 43 7.49 11.88 -1.02
CA THR A 43 6.37 11.04 -0.58
C THR A 43 6.38 9.68 -1.27
N LEU A 44 6.69 9.61 -2.56
CA LEU A 44 6.76 8.34 -3.30
C LEU A 44 7.97 7.48 -2.92
N LYS A 45 9.14 8.09 -2.66
CA LYS A 45 10.31 7.36 -2.15
C LYS A 45 10.07 6.80 -0.75
N GLU A 46 9.41 7.55 0.13
CA GLU A 46 9.02 7.07 1.47
C GLU A 46 7.99 5.93 1.39
N PHE A 47 7.08 5.97 0.42
CA PHE A 47 6.19 4.86 0.07
C PHE A 47 6.91 3.67 -0.59
N GLY A 48 8.17 3.86 -1.00
CA GLY A 48 9.01 2.83 -1.61
C GLY A 48 8.72 2.59 -3.09
N ALA A 49 8.15 3.57 -3.80
CA ALA A 49 7.97 3.55 -5.25
C ALA A 49 9.20 4.13 -5.97
N ASP A 50 9.50 3.59 -7.15
CA ASP A 50 10.45 4.17 -8.09
C ASP A 50 9.78 5.32 -8.85
N VAL A 51 10.55 6.39 -9.10
CA VAL A 51 10.06 7.62 -9.74
C VAL A 51 11.01 8.00 -10.86
N GLN A 52 10.51 7.98 -12.09
CA GLN A 52 11.25 8.34 -13.29
C GLN A 52 10.60 9.52 -13.97
N TRP A 53 11.40 10.54 -14.29
CA TRP A 53 10.99 11.70 -15.07
C TRP A 53 11.56 11.62 -16.47
N ASP A 54 10.70 11.69 -17.49
CA ASP A 54 11.07 11.89 -18.88
C ASP A 54 10.80 13.35 -19.27
N ASP A 55 11.89 14.10 -19.44
CA ASP A 55 11.83 15.53 -19.79
C ASP A 55 11.32 15.77 -21.23
N TYR A 56 11.62 14.87 -22.16
CA TYR A 56 11.15 15.01 -23.54
C TYR A 56 9.64 14.78 -23.64
N ALA A 57 9.14 13.74 -22.98
CA ALA A 57 7.72 13.39 -22.97
C ALA A 57 6.90 14.18 -21.95
N GLN A 58 7.56 14.94 -21.06
CA GLN A 58 6.98 15.60 -19.89
C GLN A 58 6.11 14.63 -19.08
N LEU A 59 6.68 13.47 -18.73
CA LEU A 59 5.96 12.33 -18.20
C LEU A 59 6.67 11.72 -16.99
N PHE A 60 5.93 11.53 -15.90
CA PHE A 60 6.36 10.66 -14.81
C PHE A 60 5.95 9.22 -15.07
N THR A 61 6.89 8.30 -14.85
CA THR A 61 6.63 6.87 -14.72
C THR A 61 6.90 6.48 -13.27
N LEU A 62 5.90 5.92 -12.60
CA LEU A 62 5.97 5.52 -11.19
C LEU A 62 5.76 4.01 -11.11
N ILE A 63 6.63 3.31 -10.38
CA ILE A 63 6.59 1.85 -10.32
C ILE A 63 6.65 1.41 -8.86
N LYS A 64 5.67 0.60 -8.46
CA LYS A 64 5.64 -0.04 -7.14
C LYS A 64 5.02 -1.43 -7.26
N ASP A 65 5.80 -2.46 -6.97
CA ASP A 65 5.35 -3.85 -7.02
C ASP A 65 4.69 -4.18 -8.38
N GLY A 66 3.38 -4.45 -8.43
CA GLY A 66 2.63 -4.70 -9.66
C GLY A 66 2.03 -3.45 -10.34
N ALA A 67 2.11 -2.29 -9.70
CA ALA A 67 1.56 -1.04 -10.22
C ALA A 67 2.58 -0.30 -11.10
N TYR A 68 2.20 -0.06 -12.35
CA TYR A 68 2.93 0.70 -13.34
C TYR A 68 2.10 1.92 -13.78
N VAL A 69 2.50 3.09 -13.31
CA VAL A 69 1.73 4.33 -13.43
C VAL A 69 2.43 5.31 -14.37
N LYS A 70 1.67 5.95 -15.25
CA LYS A 70 2.11 7.08 -16.08
C LYS A 70 1.25 8.29 -15.78
N VAL A 71 1.87 9.42 -15.46
CA VAL A 71 1.15 10.67 -15.16
C VAL A 71 1.90 11.88 -15.68
N LYS A 72 1.18 12.78 -16.34
CA LYS A 72 1.72 14.07 -16.81
C LYS A 72 1.33 15.19 -15.84
N PRO A 73 2.23 16.13 -15.54
CA PRO A 73 1.84 17.34 -14.82
C PRO A 73 0.69 18.09 -15.52
N GLY A 74 -0.26 18.58 -14.73
CA GLY A 74 -1.45 19.30 -15.21
C GLY A 74 -2.54 18.42 -15.84
N ALA A 75 -2.29 17.13 -16.05
CA ALA A 75 -3.31 16.22 -16.58
C ALA A 75 -4.36 15.88 -15.51
N GLN A 76 -5.63 15.86 -15.93
CA GLN A 76 -6.76 15.42 -15.09
C GLN A 76 -6.88 13.89 -15.02
N THR A 77 -6.01 13.16 -15.72
CA THR A 77 -6.00 11.70 -15.74
C THR A 77 -4.57 11.17 -15.65
N ALA A 78 -4.43 10.02 -14.98
CA ALA A 78 -3.24 9.17 -15.02
C ALA A 78 -3.58 7.86 -15.74
N ILE A 79 -2.56 7.08 -16.06
CA ILE A 79 -2.71 5.70 -16.53
C ILE A 79 -2.12 4.78 -15.48
N VAL A 80 -2.89 3.80 -14.99
CA VAL A 80 -2.45 2.75 -14.07
C VAL A 80 -2.63 1.41 -14.78
N ASN A 81 -1.54 0.67 -14.99
CA ASN A 81 -1.55 -0.63 -15.68
C ASN A 81 -2.29 -0.59 -17.04
N GLY A 82 -2.13 0.51 -17.78
CA GLY A 82 -2.76 0.73 -19.09
C GLY A 82 -4.19 1.26 -19.05
N GLN A 83 -4.82 1.34 -17.86
CA GLN A 83 -6.18 1.85 -17.68
C GLN A 83 -6.18 3.32 -17.24
N PRO A 84 -7.12 4.15 -17.74
CA PRO A 84 -7.23 5.54 -17.31
C PRO A 84 -7.81 5.66 -15.90
N LEU A 85 -7.25 6.58 -15.11
CA LEU A 85 -7.71 6.96 -13.79
C LEU A 85 -7.93 8.47 -13.74
N ALA A 86 -9.13 8.92 -13.38
CA ALA A 86 -9.39 10.34 -13.14
C ALA A 86 -8.69 10.80 -11.86
N LEU A 87 -7.96 11.90 -11.94
CA LEU A 87 -7.32 12.54 -10.80
C LEU A 87 -8.23 13.64 -10.28
N GLN A 88 -8.44 13.68 -8.98
CA GLN A 88 -9.13 14.81 -8.35
C GLN A 88 -8.27 16.08 -8.39
N VAL A 89 -6.96 15.89 -8.20
CA VAL A 89 -5.95 16.94 -8.16
C VAL A 89 -4.84 16.52 -9.13
N PRO A 90 -4.63 17.26 -10.24
CA PRO A 90 -3.50 17.04 -11.13
C PRO A 90 -2.16 17.14 -10.39
N VAL A 91 -1.14 16.43 -10.91
CA VAL A 91 0.25 16.67 -10.49
C VAL A 91 0.64 18.10 -10.87
N VAL A 92 1.19 18.87 -9.94
CA VAL A 92 1.57 20.28 -10.16
C VAL A 92 3.09 20.41 -10.14
N MET A 93 3.66 21.13 -11.11
CA MET A 93 5.07 21.53 -11.07
C MET A 93 5.21 22.90 -10.40
N LYS A 94 6.05 23.00 -9.36
CA LYS A 94 6.48 24.27 -8.74
C LYS A 94 8.00 24.24 -8.58
N ASP A 95 8.69 25.24 -9.12
CA ASP A 95 10.16 25.36 -9.07
C ASP A 95 10.89 24.07 -9.50
N ASN A 96 10.46 23.49 -10.63
CA ASN A 96 10.94 22.21 -11.18
C ASN A 96 10.81 20.99 -10.24
N LYS A 97 9.93 21.08 -9.23
CA LYS A 97 9.57 19.95 -8.36
C LYS A 97 8.11 19.60 -8.55
N ALA A 98 7.82 18.32 -8.61
CA ALA A 98 6.45 17.83 -8.66
C ALA A 98 5.81 17.81 -7.27
N TRP A 99 4.55 18.21 -7.22
CA TRP A 99 3.70 18.22 -6.05
C TRP A 99 2.42 17.47 -6.37
N VAL A 100 1.92 16.70 -5.40
CA VAL A 100 0.69 15.92 -5.51
C VAL A 100 -0.20 16.15 -4.30
N SER A 101 -1.49 15.82 -4.41
CA SER A 101 -2.38 15.74 -3.25
C SER A 101 -1.80 14.78 -2.22
N ASP A 102 -2.02 15.04 -0.93
CA ASP A 102 -1.71 14.09 0.14
C ASP A 102 -2.49 12.77 0.01
N THR A 103 -3.62 12.76 -0.70
CA THR A 103 -4.38 11.55 -1.05
C THR A 103 -3.86 10.78 -2.27
N PHE A 104 -2.94 11.36 -3.05
CA PHE A 104 -2.56 10.85 -4.38
C PHE A 104 -2.12 9.38 -4.37
N ILE A 105 -1.35 8.97 -3.35
CA ILE A 105 -0.88 7.57 -3.26
C ILE A 105 -2.06 6.61 -3.11
N ASN A 106 -3.03 6.94 -2.25
CA ASN A 106 -4.21 6.10 -2.06
C ASN A 106 -5.07 6.09 -3.33
N ASP A 107 -5.36 7.29 -3.87
CA ASP A 107 -6.20 7.45 -5.05
C ASP A 107 -5.65 6.69 -6.27
N VAL A 108 -4.32 6.61 -6.41
CA VAL A 108 -3.66 5.97 -7.56
C VAL A 108 -3.35 4.50 -7.29
N PHE A 109 -2.57 4.20 -6.27
CA PHE A 109 -2.04 2.85 -6.03
C PHE A 109 -3.04 1.92 -5.33
N GLN A 110 -4.11 2.46 -4.74
CA GLN A 110 -5.21 1.68 -4.13
C GLN A 110 -6.53 1.84 -4.91
N SER A 111 -6.46 2.33 -6.14
CA SER A 111 -7.62 2.55 -7.04
C SER A 111 -8.39 1.27 -7.41
N GLY A 112 -7.78 0.10 -7.24
CA GLY A 112 -8.28 -1.18 -7.77
C GLY A 112 -7.94 -1.44 -9.24
N LEU A 113 -7.24 -0.50 -9.91
CA LEU A 113 -6.74 -0.71 -11.28
C LEU A 113 -5.49 -1.59 -11.33
N ASP A 114 -4.70 -1.62 -10.24
CA ASP A 114 -3.75 -2.69 -10.02
C ASP A 114 -4.48 -3.92 -9.47
N GLN A 115 -4.55 -4.98 -10.26
CA GLN A 115 -5.24 -6.22 -9.92
C GLN A 115 -4.29 -7.31 -9.40
N THR A 116 -3.01 -6.99 -9.20
CA THR A 116 -1.98 -7.93 -8.73
C THR A 116 -2.38 -8.59 -7.41
N PHE A 117 -3.00 -7.85 -6.50
CA PHE A 117 -3.53 -8.35 -5.25
C PHE A 117 -5.06 -8.33 -5.26
N GLN A 118 -5.68 -9.43 -4.82
CA GLN A 118 -7.12 -9.56 -4.69
C GLN A 118 -7.47 -9.95 -3.25
N VAL A 119 -8.64 -9.51 -2.79
CA VAL A 119 -9.12 -9.86 -1.47
C VAL A 119 -9.47 -11.35 -1.43
N GLU A 120 -8.84 -12.07 -0.51
CA GLU A 120 -9.20 -13.45 -0.20
C GLU A 120 -10.53 -13.46 0.59
N LYS A 121 -11.59 -13.95 -0.05
CA LYS A 121 -12.93 -14.00 0.57
C LYS A 121 -13.13 -15.18 1.53
N ARG A 122 -12.37 -16.25 1.33
CA ARG A 122 -12.39 -17.44 2.17
C ARG A 122 -10.94 -17.77 2.53
N PRO A 123 -10.53 -17.59 3.79
CA PRO A 123 -9.14 -17.76 4.18
C PRO A 123 -8.70 -19.20 3.91
N HIS A 124 -7.57 -19.36 3.24
CA HIS A 124 -6.99 -20.66 2.99
C HIS A 124 -6.62 -21.33 4.32
N PRO A 125 -6.91 -22.63 4.52
CA PRO A 125 -6.67 -23.33 5.79
C PRO A 125 -5.19 -23.44 6.18
N LEU A 126 -4.27 -23.17 5.24
CA LEU A 126 -2.82 -23.09 5.48
C LEU A 126 -2.29 -21.65 5.56
N ASN A 127 -3.16 -20.64 5.63
CA ASN A 127 -2.69 -19.29 5.94
C ASN A 127 -1.94 -19.31 7.27
N ALA A 128 -0.77 -18.67 7.29
CA ALA A 128 0.04 -18.53 8.50
C ALA A 128 -0.77 -17.87 9.62
N LEU A 129 -0.27 -18.00 10.86
CA LEU A 129 -0.87 -17.30 11.99
C LEU A 129 -0.89 -15.79 11.71
N THR A 130 -2.04 -15.16 11.90
CA THR A 130 -2.12 -13.70 11.90
C THR A 130 -1.41 -13.12 13.12
N ALA A 131 -1.13 -11.82 13.11
CA ALA A 131 -0.52 -11.15 14.27
C ALA A 131 -1.36 -11.31 15.55
N ASP A 132 -2.70 -11.33 15.44
CA ASP A 132 -3.58 -11.49 16.58
C ASP A 132 -3.64 -12.94 17.06
N GLU A 133 -3.59 -13.92 16.16
CA GLU A 133 -3.50 -15.33 16.54
C GLU A 133 -2.16 -15.66 17.22
N ILE A 134 -1.06 -15.03 16.80
CA ILE A 134 0.24 -15.17 17.49
C ILE A 134 0.13 -14.62 18.93
N LYS A 135 -0.45 -13.43 19.11
CA LYS A 135 -0.67 -12.86 20.45
C LYS A 135 -1.56 -13.78 21.30
N GLN A 136 -2.67 -14.25 20.72
CA GLN A 136 -3.60 -15.13 21.39
C GLN A 136 -2.93 -16.45 21.82
N ALA A 137 -2.14 -17.08 20.95
CA ALA A 137 -1.38 -18.28 21.30
C ALA A 137 -0.45 -18.05 22.49
N VAL A 138 0.26 -16.92 22.51
CA VAL A 138 1.14 -16.50 23.61
C VAL A 138 0.35 -16.26 24.90
N GLU A 139 -0.81 -15.64 24.83
CA GLU A 139 -1.69 -15.41 25.98
C GLU A 139 -2.21 -16.72 26.58
N ILE A 140 -2.63 -17.67 25.74
CA ILE A 140 -3.11 -18.99 26.16
C ILE A 140 -2.01 -19.73 26.95
N VAL A 141 -0.78 -19.80 26.42
CA VAL A 141 0.30 -20.52 27.13
C VAL A 141 0.75 -19.79 28.39
N LYS A 142 0.76 -18.45 28.40
CA LYS A 142 1.10 -17.64 29.59
C LYS A 142 0.09 -17.78 30.72
N ALA A 143 -1.16 -18.13 30.41
CA ALA A 143 -2.18 -18.39 31.41
C ALA A 143 -2.03 -19.77 32.09
N SER A 144 -1.16 -20.65 31.56
CA SER A 144 -0.86 -21.93 32.18
C SER A 144 -0.10 -21.73 33.50
N ALA A 145 -0.43 -22.54 34.51
CA ALA A 145 0.31 -22.56 35.78
C ALA A 145 1.78 -23.02 35.61
N ASP A 146 2.08 -23.75 34.54
CA ASP A 146 3.42 -24.26 34.25
C ASP A 146 4.31 -23.24 33.52
N PHE A 147 3.75 -22.12 33.07
CA PHE A 147 4.51 -21.09 32.36
C PHE A 147 5.42 -20.31 33.31
N LYS A 148 6.70 -20.16 32.94
CA LYS A 148 7.69 -19.47 33.76
C LYS A 148 8.10 -18.12 33.19
N PRO A 149 8.44 -17.14 34.05
CA PRO A 149 9.08 -15.90 33.60
C PRO A 149 10.35 -16.19 32.78
N ASN A 150 10.62 -15.34 31.79
CA ASN A 150 11.76 -15.46 30.85
C ASN A 150 11.71 -16.65 29.88
N THR A 151 10.62 -17.42 29.86
CA THR A 151 10.37 -18.38 28.77
C THR A 151 10.35 -17.64 27.43
N ARG A 152 11.16 -18.11 26.48
CA ARG A 152 11.22 -17.61 25.10
C ARG A 152 10.43 -18.52 24.17
N PHE A 153 10.15 -18.04 22.97
CA PHE A 153 9.47 -18.80 21.92
C PHE A 153 10.47 -19.05 20.80
N THR A 154 10.77 -20.32 20.52
CA THR A 154 11.62 -20.69 19.37
C THR A 154 10.78 -20.78 18.10
N GLU A 155 9.52 -21.21 18.22
CA GLU A 155 8.58 -21.27 17.11
C GLU A 155 7.15 -21.05 17.58
N ILE A 156 6.37 -20.29 16.80
CA ILE A 156 4.92 -20.19 16.94
C ILE A 156 4.36 -20.29 15.52
N SER A 157 3.78 -21.44 15.19
CA SER A 157 3.35 -21.77 13.83
C SER A 157 1.97 -22.38 13.81
N LEU A 158 1.33 -22.35 12.64
CA LEU A 158 0.07 -23.04 12.42
C LEU A 158 0.31 -24.54 12.59
N LEU A 159 -0.45 -25.20 13.47
CA LEU A 159 -0.56 -26.65 13.44
C LEU A 159 -1.45 -26.99 12.24
N PRO A 160 -0.92 -27.58 11.15
CA PRO A 160 -1.67 -27.75 9.91
C PRO A 160 -2.91 -28.63 10.14
N PRO A 161 -4.06 -28.27 9.54
CA PRO A 161 -5.23 -29.15 9.52
C PRO A 161 -4.94 -30.47 8.79
N ASP A 162 -5.87 -31.41 8.90
CA ASP A 162 -5.77 -32.66 8.14
C ASP A 162 -5.56 -32.43 6.63
N LYS A 163 -4.65 -33.20 6.04
CA LYS A 163 -4.22 -33.04 4.65
C LYS A 163 -5.37 -33.26 3.66
N GLU A 164 -6.25 -34.24 3.90
CA GLU A 164 -7.39 -34.52 3.02
C GLU A 164 -8.38 -33.35 3.05
N ALA A 165 -8.65 -32.79 4.23
CA ALA A 165 -9.51 -31.62 4.37
C ALA A 165 -8.95 -30.39 3.63
N VAL A 166 -7.62 -30.17 3.67
CA VAL A 166 -6.97 -29.08 2.92
C VAL A 166 -7.09 -29.30 1.41
N TRP A 167 -6.93 -30.53 0.92
CA TRP A 167 -7.13 -30.84 -0.51
C TRP A 167 -8.58 -30.63 -0.95
N ALA A 168 -9.55 -31.07 -0.15
CA ALA A 168 -10.97 -30.84 -0.43
C ALA A 168 -11.31 -29.33 -0.45
N PHE A 169 -10.67 -28.53 0.41
CA PHE A 169 -10.79 -27.08 0.34
C PHE A 169 -10.25 -26.52 -0.99
N ALA A 170 -9.03 -26.92 -1.37
CA ALA A 170 -8.36 -26.38 -2.55
C ALA A 170 -9.02 -26.81 -3.88
N LEU A 171 -9.48 -28.05 -3.98
CA LEU A 171 -10.00 -28.63 -5.22
C LEU A 171 -11.52 -28.56 -5.34
N GLU A 172 -12.23 -28.66 -4.23
CA GLU A 172 -13.69 -28.81 -4.21
C GLU A 172 -14.39 -27.64 -3.52
N ASN A 173 -13.63 -26.65 -3.03
CA ASN A 173 -14.14 -25.52 -2.26
C ASN A 173 -14.84 -25.91 -0.95
N LYS A 174 -14.59 -27.13 -0.43
CA LYS A 174 -15.17 -27.64 0.80
C LYS A 174 -14.53 -26.96 2.04
N PRO A 175 -15.30 -26.36 2.95
CA PRO A 175 -14.74 -25.79 4.17
C PRO A 175 -14.01 -26.83 5.04
N VAL A 176 -13.02 -26.37 5.81
CA VAL A 176 -12.36 -27.19 6.83
C VAL A 176 -13.04 -26.95 8.17
N ASP A 177 -13.71 -27.98 8.71
CA ASP A 177 -14.51 -27.88 9.95
C ASP A 177 -13.67 -27.98 11.25
N GLN A 178 -12.34 -28.06 11.13
CA GLN A 178 -11.44 -28.18 12.27
C GLN A 178 -11.12 -26.80 12.87
N PRO A 179 -11.06 -26.68 14.21
CA PRO A 179 -10.62 -25.44 14.84
C PRO A 179 -9.17 -25.15 14.45
N ARG A 180 -8.87 -23.87 14.23
CA ARG A 180 -7.50 -23.41 14.03
C ARG A 180 -6.68 -23.62 15.30
N LYS A 181 -5.52 -24.25 15.15
CA LYS A 181 -4.58 -24.57 16.23
C LYS A 181 -3.21 -24.01 15.92
N ALA A 182 -2.40 -23.80 16.95
CA ALA A 182 -1.00 -23.43 16.79
C ALA A 182 -0.10 -24.36 17.60
N ASP A 183 1.04 -24.71 17.00
CA ASP A 183 2.18 -25.26 17.71
C ASP A 183 2.97 -24.10 18.32
N VAL A 184 3.27 -24.22 19.61
CA VAL A 184 3.99 -23.21 20.39
C VAL A 184 5.18 -23.89 21.04
N ILE A 185 6.35 -23.72 20.43
CA ILE A 185 7.61 -24.29 20.93
C ILE A 185 8.30 -23.24 21.80
N MET A 186 8.42 -23.57 23.07
CA MET A 186 8.93 -22.70 24.11
C MET A 186 10.30 -23.18 24.60
N LEU A 187 11.10 -22.22 25.05
CA LEU A 187 12.40 -22.43 25.65
C LEU A 187 12.44 -21.79 27.04
N ASP A 188 12.24 -22.62 28.06
CA ASP A 188 12.38 -22.27 29.48
C ASP A 188 13.85 -22.47 29.90
N GLY A 189 14.62 -21.37 29.89
CA GLY A 189 16.07 -21.42 30.05
C GLY A 189 16.74 -22.19 28.90
N LYS A 190 16.97 -23.49 29.12
CA LYS A 190 17.52 -24.44 28.13
C LYS A 190 16.59 -25.62 27.80
N HIS A 191 15.43 -25.70 28.44
CA HIS A 191 14.49 -26.80 28.31
C HIS A 191 13.44 -26.47 27.26
N ILE A 192 13.29 -27.36 26.28
CA ILE A 192 12.26 -27.24 25.25
C ILE A 192 10.93 -27.79 25.76
N ILE A 193 9.86 -27.08 25.43
CA ILE A 193 8.48 -27.46 25.72
C ILE A 193 7.67 -27.26 24.44
N GLU A 194 6.98 -28.30 24.00
CA GLU A 194 6.01 -28.23 22.91
C GLU A 194 4.61 -28.10 23.48
N ALA A 195 3.90 -27.04 23.11
CA ALA A 195 2.51 -26.85 23.47
C ALA A 195 1.64 -26.74 22.22
N VAL A 196 0.41 -27.23 22.32
CA VAL A 196 -0.60 -27.06 21.27
C VAL A 196 -1.73 -26.24 21.85
N VAL A 197 -2.13 -25.18 21.16
CA VAL A 197 -3.26 -24.32 21.54
C VAL A 197 -4.37 -24.37 20.51
N ASP A 198 -5.61 -24.29 20.98
CA ASP A 198 -6.81 -24.10 20.18
C ASP A 198 -7.17 -22.61 20.18
N LEU A 199 -7.01 -21.96 19.02
CA LEU A 199 -7.23 -20.53 18.86
C LEU A 199 -8.72 -20.21 18.78
N GLN A 200 -9.51 -21.06 18.13
CA GLN A 200 -10.96 -20.85 17.99
C GLN A 200 -11.64 -20.88 19.36
N ASN A 201 -11.25 -21.83 20.21
CA ASN A 201 -11.88 -22.02 21.49
C ASN A 201 -11.08 -21.46 22.68
N ASN A 202 -9.95 -20.82 22.40
CA ASN A 202 -9.06 -20.17 23.37
C ASN A 202 -8.58 -21.09 24.51
N LYS A 203 -8.01 -22.26 24.16
CA LYS A 203 -7.62 -23.29 25.15
C LYS A 203 -6.22 -23.84 24.90
N LEU A 204 -5.54 -24.22 25.98
CA LEU A 204 -4.35 -25.08 25.90
C LEU A 204 -4.80 -26.54 25.73
N LEU A 205 -4.33 -27.22 24.69
CA LEU A 205 -4.65 -28.62 24.41
C LEU A 205 -3.57 -29.58 24.93
N SER A 206 -2.30 -29.20 24.85
CA SER A 206 -1.20 -30.01 25.37
C SER A 206 -0.01 -29.16 25.78
N TRP A 207 0.81 -29.71 26.68
CA TRP A 207 2.06 -29.12 27.18
C TRP A 207 3.05 -30.26 27.45
N GLN A 208 4.11 -30.35 26.66
CA GLN A 208 5.02 -31.50 26.65
C GLN A 208 6.48 -31.04 26.74
N PRO A 209 7.13 -31.20 27.90
CA PRO A 209 8.57 -31.01 28.01
C PRO A 209 9.32 -32.04 27.16
N ILE A 210 10.23 -31.58 26.30
CA ILE A 210 11.01 -32.45 25.42
C ILE A 210 12.36 -32.75 26.05
N LYS A 211 12.55 -34.02 26.42
CA LYS A 211 13.77 -34.49 27.07
C LYS A 211 14.93 -34.49 26.07
N ASP A 212 16.11 -34.09 26.55
CA ASP A 212 17.39 -34.13 25.82
C ASP A 212 17.45 -33.26 24.54
N ALA A 213 16.41 -32.48 24.25
CA ALA A 213 16.39 -31.50 23.16
C ALA A 213 17.05 -30.17 23.59
N HIS A 214 17.80 -29.60 22.65
CA HIS A 214 18.40 -28.28 22.79
C HIS A 214 17.73 -27.30 21.83
N GLY A 215 17.35 -26.12 22.34
CA GLY A 215 16.76 -25.08 21.50
C GLY A 215 17.76 -24.47 20.52
N MET A 216 17.22 -23.92 19.43
CA MET A 216 18.01 -23.11 18.50
C MET A 216 18.53 -21.82 19.16
N VAL A 217 19.55 -21.22 18.54
CA VAL A 217 20.20 -19.97 18.99
C VAL A 217 19.22 -18.80 19.01
#